data_AF-A0A2K5D1X0-F1
#
_entry.id   AF-A0A2K5D1X0-F1
#
_cell.length_a   1.000
_cell.length_b   1.000
_cell.length_c   1.000
_cell.angle_alpha   90.00
_cell.angle_beta   90.00
_cell.angle_gamma   90.00
#
_symmetry.space_group_name_H-M   'P 1'
#
loop_
_entity.id
_entity.type
_entity.pdbx_description
1 polymer ?
#
loop_
_entity_poly.entity_id
_entity_poly.type
_entity_poly.pdbx_seq_one_letter_code
_entity_poly.pdbx_strand_id
1 'polypeptide(L)'
;MKNLGQRKKEEVSFRKIFILQLVGLVLTYDFTNCDFTEIKKEYCRTIREDLLTYMSGTKSTEFNNTIFCNNRSHCLTEIQRLTFNPTPGCASLAKELFAVRTNATFALWCPSYSETQINATQAMKKKKKRKVTTNKCLEQVSQLPGLWRRFIRTLRKQ
;
A
#
# COMPACT_ATOMS: atom_id res chain seq x y z
N MET A 1 18.07 70.39 -17.97
CA MET A 1 18.63 70.19 -16.61
C MET A 1 17.52 70.18 -15.59
N LYS A 2 17.32 69.03 -14.92
CA LYS A 2 16.97 68.82 -13.50
C LYS A 2 16.13 67.55 -13.36
N ASN A 3 16.82 66.50 -12.92
CA ASN A 3 16.28 65.27 -12.34
C ASN A 3 15.47 65.60 -11.07
N LEU A 4 14.44 64.79 -10.78
CA LEU A 4 14.02 64.51 -9.42
C LEU A 4 13.45 63.09 -9.36
N GLY A 5 14.16 62.27 -8.59
CA GLY A 5 14.06 60.82 -8.59
C GLY A 5 12.75 60.30 -8.06
N GLN A 6 12.19 59.33 -8.76
CA GLN A 6 11.17 58.44 -8.23
C GLN A 6 11.82 57.46 -7.27
N ARG A 7 11.41 57.52 -6.01
CA ARG A 7 11.78 56.58 -4.95
C ARG A 7 11.48 55.15 -5.40
N LYS A 8 12.51 54.30 -5.39
CA LYS A 8 12.34 52.84 -5.41
C LYS A 8 11.45 52.45 -4.23
N LYS A 9 10.27 51.90 -4.52
CA LYS A 9 9.45 51.22 -3.53
C LYS A 9 9.99 49.80 -3.45
N GLU A 10 10.74 49.53 -2.38
CA GLU A 10 11.29 48.22 -2.08
C GLU A 10 10.13 47.30 -1.69
N GLU A 11 9.67 46.47 -2.62
CA GLU A 11 8.73 45.41 -2.29
C GLU A 11 9.47 44.34 -1.50
N VAL A 12 9.36 44.43 -0.18
CA VAL A 12 9.79 43.40 0.76
C VAL A 12 9.03 42.12 0.40
N SER A 13 9.70 41.22 -0.32
CA SER A 13 9.22 39.89 -0.61
C SER A 13 9.07 39.15 0.71
N PHE A 14 7.84 39.09 1.22
CA PHE A 14 7.50 38.28 2.38
C PHE A 14 7.91 36.82 2.08
N ARG A 15 8.96 36.38 2.77
CA ARG A 15 9.40 34.98 2.85
C ARG A 15 8.15 34.10 3.01
N LYS A 16 7.86 33.28 2.00
CA LYS A 16 6.89 32.18 2.13
C LYS A 16 7.41 31.23 3.21
N ILE A 17 6.94 31.42 4.44
CA ILE A 17 7.06 30.41 5.48
C ILE A 17 6.12 29.28 5.04
N PHE A 18 6.67 28.30 4.32
CA PHE A 18 5.98 27.05 4.04
C PHE A 18 5.86 26.25 5.35
N ILE A 19 4.86 26.58 6.16
CA ILE A 19 4.39 25.68 7.21
C ILE A 19 3.60 24.58 6.51
N LEU A 20 4.24 23.49 6.08
CA LEU A 20 3.49 22.37 5.51
C LEU A 20 4.25 21.06 5.48
N GLN A 21 4.52 20.49 6.65
CA GLN A 21 4.62 19.03 6.80
C GLN A 21 4.06 18.58 8.14
N LEU A 22 2.73 18.67 8.31
CA LEU A 22 2.05 17.62 9.07
C LEU A 22 2.05 16.40 8.16
N VAL A 23 3.11 15.59 8.29
CA VAL A 23 3.12 14.24 7.76
C VAL A 23 1.96 13.55 8.46
N GLY A 24 0.82 13.43 7.78
CA GLY A 24 -0.31 12.71 8.33
C GLY A 24 0.20 11.33 8.69
N LEU A 25 0.29 11.07 9.98
CA LEU A 25 0.66 9.80 10.55
C LEU A 25 -0.47 8.84 10.15
N VAL A 26 -0.37 8.24 8.96
CA VAL A 26 -1.18 7.09 8.62
C VAL A 26 -0.68 6.02 9.56
N LEU A 27 -1.40 5.86 10.67
CA LEU A 27 -1.15 4.81 11.63
C LEU A 27 -1.19 3.50 10.85
N THR A 28 -0.02 2.92 10.60
CA THR A 28 0.07 1.56 10.09
C THR A 28 -0.58 0.68 11.15
N TYR A 29 -1.70 0.05 10.80
CA TYR A 29 -2.38 -0.88 11.70
C TYR A 29 -1.39 -1.92 12.23
N ASP A 30 -1.47 -2.21 13.52
CA ASP A 30 -0.69 -3.26 14.14
C ASP A 30 -1.42 -4.60 14.06
N PHE A 31 -0.84 -5.52 13.29
CA PHE A 31 -1.37 -6.86 13.05
C PHE A 31 -1.01 -7.88 14.15
N THR A 32 -0.36 -7.49 15.24
CA THR A 32 0.07 -8.42 16.32
C THR A 32 -1.09 -9.19 16.94
N ASN A 33 -2.27 -8.57 17.04
CA ASN A 33 -3.45 -9.13 17.72
C ASN A 33 -4.44 -9.84 16.79
N CYS A 34 -4.09 -10.07 15.53
CA CYS A 34 -4.98 -10.76 14.60
C CYS A 34 -5.04 -12.27 14.84
N ASP A 35 -6.17 -12.89 14.49
CA ASP A 35 -6.29 -14.34 14.40
C ASP A 35 -5.60 -14.85 13.12
N PHE A 36 -4.31 -15.16 13.25
CA PHE A 36 -3.51 -15.67 12.14
C PHE A 36 -3.99 -17.03 11.62
N THR A 37 -4.68 -17.83 12.43
CA THR A 37 -5.17 -19.15 12.04
C THR A 37 -6.32 -19.01 11.07
N GLU A 38 -7.29 -18.15 11.37
CA GLU A 38 -8.43 -17.88 10.50
C GLU A 38 -8.01 -17.14 9.23
N ILE A 39 -7.10 -16.17 9.33
CA ILE A 39 -6.52 -15.50 8.15
C ILE A 39 -5.85 -16.50 7.21
N LYS A 40 -5.10 -17.47 7.75
CA LYS A 40 -4.49 -18.55 6.96
C LYS A 40 -5.56 -19.41 6.27
N LYS A 41 -6.62 -19.79 6.98
CA LYS A 41 -7.71 -20.60 6.40
C LYS A 41 -8.33 -19.88 5.21
N GLU A 42 -8.63 -18.59 5.36
CA GLU A 42 -9.25 -17.81 4.28
C GLU A 42 -8.30 -17.63 3.09
N TYR A 43 -7.00 -17.40 3.35
CA TYR A 43 -6.03 -17.37 2.26
C TYR A 43 -6.00 -18.69 1.46
N CYS A 44 -5.94 -19.82 2.15
CA CYS A 44 -5.91 -21.14 1.53
C CYS A 44 -7.20 -21.49 0.79
N ARG A 45 -8.34 -20.95 1.24
CA ARG A 45 -9.68 -21.24 0.71
C ARG A 45 -10.00 -20.41 -0.53
N THR A 46 -9.68 -19.11 -0.52
CA THR A 46 -10.21 -18.16 -1.52
C THR A 46 -9.14 -17.25 -2.11
N ILE A 47 -8.37 -16.54 -1.27
CA ILE A 47 -7.46 -15.47 -1.74
C ILE A 47 -6.35 -16.02 -2.64
N ARG A 48 -5.86 -17.23 -2.36
CA ARG A 48 -4.82 -17.86 -3.19
C ARG A 48 -5.29 -18.05 -4.63
N GLU A 49 -6.50 -18.54 -4.84
CA GLU A 49 -7.03 -18.80 -6.18
C GLU A 49 -7.28 -17.49 -6.95
N ASP A 50 -7.73 -16.43 -6.26
CA ASP A 50 -7.89 -15.11 -6.87
C ASP A 50 -6.54 -14.51 -7.31
N LEU A 51 -5.49 -14.70 -6.50
CA LEU A 51 -4.12 -14.28 -6.86
C LEU A 51 -3.59 -15.05 -8.07
N LEU A 52 -3.82 -16.37 -8.13
CA LEU A 52 -3.43 -17.19 -9.27
C LEU A 52 -4.18 -16.78 -10.55
N THR A 53 -5.48 -16.47 -10.41
CA THR A 53 -6.32 -16.00 -11.53
C THR A 53 -5.83 -14.66 -12.05
N TYR A 54 -5.53 -13.71 -11.15
CA TYR A 54 -5.00 -12.40 -11.53
C TYR A 54 -3.63 -12.52 -12.24
N MET A 55 -2.79 -13.45 -11.81
CA MET A 55 -1.46 -13.69 -12.39
C MET A 55 -1.47 -14.63 -13.60
N SER A 56 -2.65 -15.08 -14.06
CA SER A 56 -2.75 -16.00 -15.19
C SER A 56 -2.11 -15.42 -16.45
N GLY A 57 -1.33 -16.24 -17.16
CA GLY A 57 -0.58 -15.81 -18.34
C GLY A 57 0.78 -15.15 -18.06
N THR A 58 1.14 -14.89 -16.80
CA THR A 58 2.49 -14.43 -16.42
C THR A 58 3.32 -15.59 -15.87
N LYS A 59 4.62 -15.62 -16.18
CA LYS A 59 5.50 -16.64 -15.59
C LYS A 59 5.94 -16.18 -14.21
N SER A 60 5.79 -17.02 -13.19
CA SER A 60 6.24 -16.69 -11.82
C SER A 60 7.75 -16.36 -11.72
N THR A 61 8.55 -16.76 -12.71
CA THR A 61 10.00 -16.49 -12.79
C THR A 61 10.33 -15.16 -13.45
N GLU A 62 9.34 -14.47 -14.02
CA GLU A 62 9.52 -13.19 -14.72
C GLU A 62 9.84 -12.05 -13.74
N PHE A 63 9.46 -12.21 -12.48
CA PHE A 63 9.65 -11.21 -11.43
C PHE A 63 10.46 -11.75 -10.27
N ASN A 64 11.49 -11.00 -9.86
CA ASN A 64 12.29 -11.33 -8.69
C ASN A 64 11.52 -11.00 -7.41
N ASN A 65 11.57 -11.91 -6.43
CA ASN A 65 11.03 -11.64 -5.10
C ASN A 65 12.00 -10.76 -4.31
N THR A 66 11.66 -9.49 -4.14
CA THR A 66 12.53 -8.50 -3.47
C THR A 66 12.01 -8.09 -2.09
N ILE A 67 10.74 -8.41 -1.78
CA ILE A 67 10.10 -8.01 -0.53
C ILE A 67 10.08 -9.20 0.43
N PHE A 68 10.54 -8.93 1.66
CA PHE A 68 10.72 -9.92 2.72
C PHE A 68 9.95 -9.49 3.96
N CYS A 69 9.50 -10.48 4.73
CA CYS A 69 8.91 -10.27 6.05
C CYS A 69 9.50 -11.27 7.05
N ASN A 70 9.57 -10.86 8.31
CA ASN A 70 10.30 -11.56 9.38
C ASN A 70 9.39 -12.34 10.34
N ASN A 71 8.17 -11.84 10.57
CA ASN A 71 7.18 -12.45 11.46
C ASN A 71 5.77 -12.28 10.87
N ARG A 72 4.76 -12.88 11.50
CA ARG A 72 3.39 -12.92 10.97
C ARG A 72 2.79 -11.52 10.80
N SER A 73 2.86 -10.69 11.83
CA SER A 73 2.37 -9.30 11.79
C SER A 73 3.05 -8.52 10.66
N HIS A 74 4.38 -8.58 10.57
CA HIS A 74 5.15 -7.93 9.50
C HIS A 74 4.76 -8.43 8.10
N CYS A 75 4.49 -9.72 7.92
CA CYS A 75 4.00 -10.22 6.63
C CYS A 75 2.63 -9.62 6.27
N LEU A 76 1.70 -9.50 7.24
CA LEU A 76 0.41 -8.88 7.00
C LEU A 76 0.53 -7.37 6.71
N THR A 77 1.45 -6.67 7.37
CA THR A 77 1.77 -5.26 7.06
C THR A 77 2.22 -5.10 5.60
N GLU A 78 3.15 -5.94 5.12
CA GLU A 78 3.62 -5.89 3.74
C GLU A 78 2.53 -6.28 2.73
N ILE A 79 1.69 -7.26 3.06
CA ILE A 79 0.52 -7.63 2.25
C ILE A 79 -0.45 -6.47 2.15
N GLN A 80 -0.82 -5.83 3.27
CA GLN A 80 -1.69 -4.65 3.28
C GLN A 80 -1.08 -3.55 2.40
N ARG A 81 0.20 -3.24 2.60
CA ARG A 81 0.88 -2.18 1.87
C ARG A 81 0.86 -2.43 0.36
N LEU A 82 1.23 -3.63 -0.09
CA LEU A 82 1.25 -3.97 -1.52
C LEU A 82 -0.13 -4.14 -2.13
N THR A 83 -1.16 -4.41 -1.33
CA THR A 83 -2.52 -4.57 -1.84
C THR A 83 -3.23 -3.22 -1.97
N PHE A 84 -3.14 -2.37 -0.95
CA PHE A 84 -3.99 -1.18 -0.86
C PHE A 84 -3.26 0.13 -1.16
N ASN A 85 -1.95 0.20 -0.98
CA ASN A 85 -1.23 1.46 -1.17
C ASN A 85 -0.80 1.61 -2.63
N PRO A 86 -1.12 2.74 -3.29
CA PRO A 86 -0.68 2.98 -4.66
C PRO A 86 0.84 3.14 -4.74
N THR A 87 1.46 2.56 -5.77
CA THR A 87 2.90 2.67 -6.03
C THR A 87 3.17 3.37 -7.37
N PRO A 88 4.41 3.83 -7.63
CA PRO A 88 4.75 4.44 -8.91
C PRO A 88 4.58 3.51 -10.13
N GLY A 89 3.41 3.57 -10.76
CA GLY A 89 3.07 2.82 -11.97
C GLY A 89 2.09 1.67 -11.77
N CYS A 90 1.64 1.45 -10.53
CA CYS A 90 0.46 0.65 -10.22
C CYS A 90 -0.50 1.44 -9.33
N ALA A 91 -1.76 1.55 -9.76
CA ALA A 91 -2.80 2.12 -8.92
C ALA A 91 -3.08 1.18 -7.71
N SER A 92 -3.86 1.66 -6.75
CA SER A 92 -4.34 0.78 -5.67
C SER A 92 -5.09 -0.41 -6.26
N LEU A 93 -4.80 -1.61 -5.77
CA LEU A 93 -5.44 -2.87 -6.20
C LEU A 93 -6.71 -3.16 -5.39
N ALA A 94 -7.20 -2.20 -4.59
CA ALA A 94 -8.33 -2.39 -3.66
C ALA A 94 -9.63 -2.90 -4.30
N LYS A 95 -9.78 -2.78 -5.63
CA LYS A 95 -10.96 -3.26 -6.39
C LYS A 95 -10.81 -4.69 -6.91
N GLU A 96 -9.60 -5.24 -6.89
CA GLU A 96 -9.33 -6.61 -7.33
C GLU A 96 -9.95 -7.61 -6.36
N LEU A 97 -10.43 -8.76 -6.86
CA LEU A 97 -11.15 -9.73 -6.04
C LEU A 97 -10.32 -10.23 -4.85
N PHE A 98 -9.04 -10.55 -5.08
CA PHE A 98 -8.12 -10.96 -4.01
C PHE A 98 -7.95 -9.85 -2.95
N ALA A 99 -7.98 -8.58 -3.35
CA ALA A 99 -7.82 -7.44 -2.45
C ALA A 99 -9.08 -7.21 -1.62
N VAL A 100 -10.26 -7.31 -2.23
CA VAL A 100 -11.55 -7.24 -1.52
C VAL A 100 -11.63 -8.34 -0.46
N ARG A 101 -11.30 -9.58 -0.82
CA ARG A 101 -11.29 -10.70 0.13
C ARG A 101 -10.23 -10.53 1.21
N THR A 102 -9.04 -10.04 0.87
CA THR A 102 -7.99 -9.73 1.85
C THR A 102 -8.48 -8.69 2.86
N ASN A 103 -9.12 -7.61 2.39
CA ASN A 103 -9.65 -6.57 3.26
C ASN A 103 -10.74 -7.10 4.21
N ALA A 104 -11.70 -7.85 3.67
CA ALA A 104 -12.77 -8.47 4.46
C ALA A 104 -12.20 -9.46 5.50
N THR A 105 -11.16 -10.20 5.13
CA THR A 105 -10.46 -11.13 6.03
C THR A 105 -9.81 -10.37 7.18
N PHE A 106 -9.14 -9.25 6.90
CA PHE A 106 -8.55 -8.41 7.95
C PHE A 106 -9.63 -7.78 8.83
N ALA A 107 -10.69 -7.21 8.25
CA ALA A 107 -11.79 -6.63 9.02
C ALA A 107 -12.46 -7.63 9.97
N LEU A 108 -12.53 -8.90 9.59
CA LEU A 108 -13.14 -9.95 10.40
C LEU A 108 -12.21 -10.48 11.51
N TRP A 109 -10.93 -10.66 11.20
CA TRP A 109 -10.00 -11.41 12.06
C TRP A 109 -8.92 -10.55 12.73
N CYS A 110 -8.94 -9.24 12.51
CA CYS A 110 -8.03 -8.30 13.15
C CYS A 110 -8.82 -7.29 14.00
N PRO A 111 -8.72 -7.36 15.34
CA PRO A 111 -9.44 -6.44 16.23
C PRO A 111 -9.15 -4.97 15.90
N SER A 112 -10.17 -4.14 15.81
CA SER A 112 -10.06 -2.71 15.50
C SER A 112 -9.46 -2.38 14.12
N TYR A 113 -9.35 -3.36 13.21
CA TYR A 113 -9.06 -3.10 11.82
C TYR A 113 -10.27 -2.43 11.17
N SER A 114 -10.11 -1.19 10.72
CA SER A 114 -11.20 -0.44 10.06
C SER A 114 -10.95 -0.32 8.57
N GLU A 115 -11.98 -0.61 7.77
CA GLU A 115 -11.95 -0.43 6.32
C GLU A 115 -11.64 1.03 5.90
N THR A 116 -11.93 1.99 6.80
CA THR A 116 -11.64 3.42 6.61
C THR A 116 -10.15 3.76 6.55
N GLN A 117 -9.23 2.90 7.00
CA GLN A 117 -7.79 3.11 6.79
C GLN A 117 -7.40 3.10 5.30
N ILE A 118 -8.14 2.34 4.47
CA ILE A 118 -7.91 2.28 3.03
C ILE A 118 -8.29 3.61 2.37
N ASN A 119 -9.41 4.20 2.80
CA ASN A 119 -9.92 5.46 2.27
C ASN A 119 -9.02 6.66 2.61
N ALA A 120 -8.44 6.71 3.82
CA ALA A 120 -7.49 7.74 4.20
C ALA A 120 -6.22 7.72 3.34
N THR A 121 -5.75 6.51 2.98
CA THR A 121 -4.59 6.34 2.09
C THR A 121 -4.89 6.76 0.65
N GLN A 122 -6.13 6.54 0.17
CA GLN A 122 -6.58 7.00 -1.15
C GLN A 122 -6.72 8.54 -1.22
N ALA A 123 -7.10 9.19 -0.12
CA ALA A 123 -7.31 10.64 -0.07
C ALA A 123 -5.99 11.44 -0.15
N MET A 124 -4.84 10.86 0.23
CA MET A 124 -3.63 11.66 0.45
C MET A 124 -2.88 12.16 -0.78
N LYS A 125 -3.10 11.68 -2.01
CA LYS A 125 -2.50 12.32 -3.20
C LYS A 125 -3.37 12.19 -4.44
N LYS A 126 -4.10 13.26 -4.80
CA LYS A 126 -4.37 13.59 -6.22
C LYS A 126 -3.05 13.96 -6.91
N LYS A 127 -2.05 13.06 -6.96
CA LYS A 127 -0.89 13.21 -7.83
C LYS A 127 -1.32 12.83 -9.24
N LYS A 128 -0.90 13.62 -10.24
CA LYS A 128 -1.12 13.45 -11.69
C LYS A 128 -1.19 11.95 -12.04
N LYS A 129 -2.38 11.48 -12.48
CA LYS A 129 -2.62 10.10 -12.94
C LYS A 129 -1.54 9.76 -13.99
N ARG A 130 -0.50 9.04 -13.58
CA ARG A 130 0.49 8.49 -14.52
C ARG A 130 -0.11 7.25 -15.15
N LYS A 131 0.19 7.03 -16.43
CA LYS A 131 -0.25 5.86 -17.19
C LYS A 131 0.08 4.59 -16.40
N VAL A 132 -0.95 3.82 -16.05
CA VAL A 132 -0.78 2.49 -15.46
C VAL A 132 -0.12 1.62 -16.51
N THR A 133 0.99 1.00 -16.16
CA THR A 133 1.62 -0.02 -17.01
C THR A 133 1.31 -1.36 -16.37
N THR A 134 0.48 -2.18 -17.01
CA THR A 134 0.03 -3.49 -16.51
C THR A 134 1.17 -4.34 -15.93
N ASN A 135 2.35 -4.28 -16.54
CA ASN A 135 3.56 -4.96 -16.08
C ASN A 135 3.96 -4.60 -14.62
N LYS A 136 3.87 -3.33 -14.21
CA LYS A 136 4.22 -2.91 -12.84
C LYS A 136 3.23 -3.39 -11.79
N CYS A 137 1.95 -3.51 -12.14
CA CYS A 137 0.98 -4.12 -11.24
C CYS A 137 1.21 -5.63 -11.12
N LEU A 138 1.55 -6.31 -12.21
CA LEU A 138 1.91 -7.73 -12.20
C LEU A 138 3.17 -7.98 -11.35
N GLU A 139 4.20 -7.14 -11.48
CA GLU A 139 5.41 -7.17 -10.64
C GLU A 139 5.08 -6.96 -9.15
N GLN A 140 4.12 -6.07 -8.84
CA GLN A 140 3.68 -5.85 -7.47
C GLN A 140 2.92 -7.06 -6.91
N VAL A 141 1.97 -7.62 -7.68
CA VAL A 141 1.19 -8.78 -7.26
C VAL A 141 2.05 -10.05 -7.18
N SER A 142 3.10 -10.18 -8.00
CA SER A 142 4.01 -11.33 -7.95
C SER A 142 4.72 -11.50 -6.60
N GLN A 143 4.84 -10.44 -5.81
CA GLN A 143 5.42 -10.48 -4.47
C GLN A 143 4.46 -11.10 -3.43
N LEU A 144 3.14 -10.94 -3.62
CA LEU A 144 2.12 -11.35 -2.65
C LEU A 144 2.13 -12.86 -2.35
N PRO A 145 2.20 -13.78 -3.34
CA PRO A 145 2.32 -15.22 -3.06
C PRO A 145 3.57 -15.57 -2.23
N GLY A 146 4.67 -14.82 -2.39
CA GLY A 146 5.88 -14.97 -1.59
C GLY A 146 5.64 -14.61 -0.12
N LEU A 147 5.00 -13.48 0.13
CA LEU A 147 4.67 -12.99 1.47
C LEU A 147 3.65 -13.89 2.18
N TRP A 148 2.59 -14.30 1.50
CA TRP A 148 1.60 -15.23 2.05
C TRP A 148 2.23 -16.59 2.41
N ARG A 149 3.12 -17.12 1.57
CA ARG A 149 3.86 -18.35 1.91
C ARG A 149 4.72 -18.19 3.16
N ARG A 150 5.37 -17.03 3.35
CA ARG A 150 6.14 -16.74 4.57
C ARG A 150 5.24 -16.64 5.80
N PHE A 151 4.13 -15.91 5.70
CA PHE A 151 3.12 -15.81 6.75
C PHE A 151 2.67 -17.20 7.24
N ILE A 152 2.34 -18.10 6.32
CA ILE A 152 1.90 -19.48 6.64
C ILE A 152 3.01 -20.33 7.25
N ARG A 153 4.25 -20.21 6.76
CA ARG A 153 5.38 -21.01 7.31
C ARG A 153 5.68 -20.63 8.75
N THR A 154 5.53 -19.37 9.11
CA THR A 154 5.70 -18.91 10.50
C THR A 154 4.64 -19.50 11.43
N LEU A 155 3.52 -20.03 10.92
CA LEU A 155 2.54 -20.82 11.71
C LEU A 155 3.01 -22.21 12.09
N ARG A 156 3.98 -22.80 11.38
CA ARG A 156 4.45 -24.17 11.65
C ARG A 156 5.55 -24.27 12.71
N LYS A 157 6.07 -23.14 13.20
CA LYS A 157 7.18 -23.07 14.16
C LYS A 157 6.74 -22.67 15.59
N GLN A 158 5.44 -22.54 15.82
CA GLN A 158 4.84 -22.41 17.15
C GLN A 158 4.07 -23.69 17.44
#